data_AF-A0A383CYG1-F1
#
_entry.id   AF-A0A383CYG1-F1
#
_cell.length_a   1.000
_cell.length_b   1.000
_cell.length_c   1.000
_cell.angle_alpha   90.00
_cell.angle_beta   90.00
_cell.angle_gamma   90.00
#
_symmetry.space_group_name_H-M   'P 1'
#
loop_
_entity.id
_entity.type
_entity.pdbx_description
1 polymer ?
#
loop_
_entity_poly.entity_id
_entity_poly.type
_entity_poly.pdbx_seq_one_letter_code
_entity_poly.pdbx_strand_id
1 'polypeptide(L)'
;RLLASQGWLQREILKDGEEIDFKLTDKGRTALALAHHYDLFCQYIPTLIKIDHYLFDSGVQEKEFSSLIIKLKKLSNKHRDSQTPAWEITRHIEGLLAGPILVTLGMSEFFTDIMEKRDAIDNKIMDDFPFIKSVIDFFTMLKWVENKRFTNEGQFFLKRAVAYGVTVSYLPTFMQSAELLFGNPNKLWKRTSEGLETHVNRRMNVWGSGGAHALYFRKIDEIVIDLFNQPLNNQPVG
;
A
#
# COMPACT_ATOMS: atom_id res chain seq x y z
N ARG A 1 18.44 -8.84 2.27
CA ARG A 1 17.91 -8.93 0.88
C ARG A 1 17.20 -7.66 0.43
N LEU A 2 16.15 -7.18 1.13
CA LEU A 2 15.42 -5.96 0.76
C LEU A 2 16.32 -4.75 0.49
N LEU A 3 17.21 -4.42 1.44
CA LEU A 3 18.17 -3.32 1.30
C LEU A 3 19.12 -3.50 0.10
N ALA A 4 19.46 -4.75 -0.25
CA ALA A 4 20.30 -5.03 -1.42
C ALA A 4 19.53 -4.84 -2.74
N SER A 5 18.26 -5.25 -2.80
CA SER A 5 17.39 -5.01 -3.95
C SER A 5 17.14 -3.52 -4.19
N GLN A 6 17.21 -2.69 -3.15
CA GLN A 6 17.17 -1.22 -3.25
C GLN A 6 18.51 -0.60 -3.66
N GLY A 7 19.57 -1.41 -3.78
CA GLY A 7 20.93 -0.98 -4.06
C GLY A 7 21.65 -0.34 -2.88
N TRP A 8 21.11 -0.43 -1.66
CA TRP A 8 21.73 0.14 -0.46
C TRP A 8 22.85 -0.76 0.07
N LEU A 9 22.71 -2.08 -0.12
CA LEU A 9 23.75 -3.06 0.21
C LEU A 9 24.17 -3.84 -1.03
N GLN A 10 25.46 -4.10 -1.17
CA GLN A 10 25.95 -5.13 -2.07
C GLN A 10 26.00 -6.45 -1.30
N ARG A 11 25.41 -7.49 -1.88
CA ARG A 11 25.44 -8.85 -1.32
C ARG A 11 26.44 -9.68 -2.10
N GLU A 12 27.41 -10.26 -1.41
CA GLU A 12 28.40 -11.17 -1.97
C GLU A 12 28.19 -12.56 -1.36
N ILE A 13 27.96 -13.58 -2.19
CA ILE A 13 27.80 -14.95 -1.72
C ILE A 13 29.19 -15.58 -1.72
N LEU A 14 29.78 -15.73 -0.54
CA LEU A 14 31.10 -16.33 -0.38
C LEU A 14 31.01 -17.86 -0.48
N LYS A 15 29.96 -18.43 0.12
CA LYS A 15 29.61 -19.84 0.03
C LYS A 15 28.09 -19.99 -0.03
N ASP A 16 27.58 -20.60 -1.09
CA ASP A 16 26.14 -20.75 -1.29
C ASP A 16 25.48 -21.52 -0.13
N GLY A 17 24.35 -21.01 0.35
CA GLY A 17 23.60 -21.57 1.48
C GLY A 17 24.22 -21.37 2.87
N GLU A 18 25.44 -20.85 3.00
CA GLU A 18 26.15 -20.78 4.28
C GLU A 18 26.64 -19.37 4.63
N GLU A 19 27.35 -18.72 3.70
CA GLU A 19 28.10 -17.51 4.01
C GLU A 19 27.83 -16.41 3.00
N ILE A 20 27.25 -15.31 3.50
CA ILE A 20 26.86 -14.16 2.72
C ILE A 20 27.45 -12.92 3.38
N ASP A 21 28.29 -12.20 2.64
CA ASP A 21 28.85 -10.92 3.06
C ASP A 21 27.99 -9.75 2.55
N PHE A 22 27.96 -8.67 3.32
CA PHE A 22 27.22 -7.46 3.00
C PHE A 22 28.11 -6.22 3.12
N LYS A 23 28.20 -5.47 2.03
CA LYS A 23 28.93 -4.20 1.99
C LYS A 23 27.96 -3.05 1.73
N LEU A 24 28.13 -1.95 2.47
CA LEU A 24 27.34 -0.75 2.29
C LEU A 24 27.79 -0.01 1.03
N THR A 25 26.85 0.31 0.14
CA THR A 25 27.13 1.09 -1.07
C THR A 25 27.11 2.60 -0.77
N ASP A 26 27.61 3.42 -1.68
CA ASP A 26 27.52 4.89 -1.54
C ASP A 26 26.07 5.38 -1.53
N LYS A 27 25.22 4.74 -2.35
CA LYS A 27 23.77 4.92 -2.33
C LYS A 27 23.21 4.60 -0.94
N GLY A 28 23.61 3.47 -0.36
CA GLY A 28 23.20 3.04 0.97
C GLY A 28 23.63 3.98 2.08
N ARG A 29 24.88 4.49 2.05
CA ARG A 29 25.36 5.50 3.02
C ARG A 29 24.46 6.73 3.02
N THR A 30 24.13 7.22 1.83
CA THR A 30 23.26 8.38 1.65
C THR A 30 21.83 8.10 2.13
N ALA A 31 21.27 6.96 1.73
CA ALA A 31 19.91 6.57 2.12
C ALA A 31 19.76 6.40 3.63
N LEU A 32 20.70 5.70 4.28
CA LEU A 32 20.66 5.46 5.72
C LEU A 32 20.80 6.75 6.54
N ALA A 33 21.61 7.71 6.09
CA ALA A 33 21.70 9.02 6.72
C ALA A 33 20.35 9.78 6.70
N LEU A 34 19.49 9.50 5.71
CA LEU A 34 18.17 10.08 5.54
C LEU A 34 17.04 9.23 6.13
N ALA A 35 17.33 8.05 6.70
CA ALA A 35 16.31 7.13 7.19
C ALA A 35 15.46 7.71 8.33
N HIS A 36 15.99 8.67 9.10
CA HIS A 36 15.26 9.39 10.14
C HIS A 36 13.99 10.10 9.63
N HIS A 37 13.89 10.36 8.31
CA HIS A 37 12.66 10.88 7.73
C HIS A 37 11.48 9.91 7.82
N TYR A 38 11.71 8.61 7.94
CA TYR A 38 10.65 7.62 8.11
C TYR A 38 9.98 7.68 9.48
N ASP A 39 10.73 8.01 10.54
CA ASP A 39 10.29 7.85 11.93
C ASP A 39 8.92 8.49 12.20
N LEU A 40 8.77 9.73 11.75
CA LEU A 40 7.54 10.49 11.92
C LEU A 40 6.34 9.82 11.20
N PHE A 41 6.53 9.33 9.97
CA PHE A 41 5.43 8.75 9.21
C PHE A 41 5.11 7.33 9.69
N CYS A 42 6.11 6.60 10.17
CA CYS A 42 5.94 5.28 10.78
C CYS A 42 5.11 5.34 12.08
N GLN A 43 5.22 6.43 12.85
CA GLN A 43 4.39 6.66 14.04
C GLN A 43 2.88 6.73 13.70
N TYR A 44 2.53 7.05 12.45
CA TYR A 44 1.14 7.15 11.99
C TYR A 44 0.55 5.81 11.49
N ILE A 45 1.37 4.77 11.34
CA ILE A 45 0.92 3.47 10.85
C ILE A 45 -0.22 2.85 11.70
N PRO A 46 -0.26 2.96 13.05
CA PRO A 46 -1.40 2.48 13.83
C PRO A 46 -2.75 3.04 13.37
N THR A 47 -2.78 4.32 12.97
CA THR A 47 -3.96 4.97 12.40
C THR A 47 -4.26 4.41 11.00
N LEU A 48 -3.22 4.24 10.17
CA LEU A 48 -3.36 3.66 8.82
C LEU A 48 -3.89 2.22 8.83
N ILE A 49 -3.54 1.41 9.85
CA ILE A 49 -4.05 0.04 10.00
C ILE A 49 -5.57 0.01 10.21
N LYS A 50 -6.12 1.03 10.87
CA LYS A 50 -7.54 1.16 11.23
C LYS A 50 -8.25 2.25 10.42
N ILE A 51 -7.68 2.63 9.28
CA ILE A 51 -8.12 3.81 8.54
C ILE A 51 -9.57 3.71 8.08
N ASP A 52 -10.07 2.50 7.84
CA ASP A 52 -11.47 2.21 7.50
C ASP A 52 -12.46 2.62 8.60
N HIS A 53 -12.04 2.65 9.86
CA HIS A 53 -12.85 3.14 10.97
C HIS A 53 -12.90 4.68 11.05
N TYR A 54 -11.90 5.36 10.49
CA TYR A 54 -11.76 6.81 10.64
C TYR A 54 -12.17 7.58 9.38
N LEU A 55 -11.91 7.01 8.20
CA LEU A 55 -12.03 7.71 6.93
C LEU A 55 -13.46 8.17 6.63
N PHE A 56 -14.45 7.36 7.02
CA PHE A 56 -15.87 7.62 6.80
C PHE A 56 -16.62 8.01 8.08
N ASP A 57 -15.91 8.41 9.13
CA ASP A 57 -16.51 8.91 10.36
C ASP A 57 -16.66 10.43 10.30
N SER A 58 -17.88 10.92 10.51
CA SER A 58 -18.20 12.35 10.47
C SER A 58 -17.65 13.15 11.65
N GLY A 59 -17.30 12.49 12.76
CA GLY A 59 -16.71 13.09 13.94
C GLY A 59 -15.18 13.19 13.91
N VAL A 60 -14.52 12.54 12.94
CA VAL A 60 -13.06 12.43 12.92
C VAL A 60 -12.43 13.50 12.04
N GLN A 61 -11.70 14.41 12.69
CA GLN A 61 -10.84 15.40 12.03
C GLN A 61 -9.37 15.02 12.18
N GLU A 62 -8.69 14.75 11.07
CA GLU A 62 -7.28 14.33 11.09
C GLU A 62 -6.30 15.49 10.89
N LYS A 63 -6.09 16.25 11.97
CA LYS A 63 -5.06 17.31 12.02
C LYS A 63 -3.64 16.74 11.89
N GLU A 64 -3.41 15.55 12.42
CA GLU A 64 -2.11 14.88 12.33
C GLU A 64 -1.80 14.51 10.88
N PHE A 65 -2.73 13.86 10.18
CA PHE A 65 -2.57 13.57 8.75
C PHE A 65 -2.31 14.83 7.92
N SER A 66 -3.07 15.90 8.18
CA SER A 66 -2.87 17.20 7.52
C SER A 66 -1.45 17.75 7.73
N SER A 67 -0.88 17.59 8.94
CA SER A 67 0.50 17.94 9.24
C SER A 67 1.51 17.08 8.47
N LEU A 68 1.25 15.77 8.37
CA LEU A 68 2.08 14.85 7.59
C LEU A 68 2.10 15.21 6.10
N ILE A 69 0.97 15.59 5.51
CA ILE A 69 0.90 16.07 4.12
C ILE A 69 1.81 17.29 3.92
N ILE A 70 1.74 18.28 4.82
CA ILE A 70 2.57 19.48 4.73
C ILE A 70 4.06 19.12 4.80
N LYS A 71 4.45 18.22 5.71
CA LYS A 71 5.84 17.78 5.87
C LYS A 71 6.32 16.97 4.66
N LEU A 72 5.51 16.06 4.14
CA LEU A 72 5.80 15.31 2.92
C LEU A 72 5.94 16.26 1.73
N LYS A 73 5.03 17.24 1.56
CA LYS A 73 5.14 18.25 0.50
C LYS A 73 6.45 19.03 0.57
N LYS A 74 6.87 19.45 1.77
CA LYS A 74 8.17 20.11 1.97
C LYS A 74 9.33 19.20 1.60
N LEU A 75 9.30 17.93 2.02
CA LEU A 75 10.34 16.95 1.74
C LEU A 75 10.44 16.65 0.23
N SER A 76 9.32 16.38 -0.43
CA SER A 76 9.24 16.16 -1.87
C SER A 76 9.70 17.38 -2.68
N ASN A 77 9.40 18.59 -2.20
CA ASN A 77 9.90 19.81 -2.85
C ASN A 77 11.41 20.00 -2.70
N LYS A 78 12.00 19.55 -1.59
CA LYS A 78 13.43 19.58 -1.35
C LYS A 78 14.17 18.53 -2.18
N HIS A 79 13.56 17.36 -2.39
CA HIS A 79 14.17 16.21 -3.05
C HIS A 79 13.44 15.85 -4.35
N ARG A 80 13.57 16.72 -5.36
CA ARG A 80 12.89 16.56 -6.66
C ARG A 80 13.63 15.68 -7.66
N ASP A 81 14.94 15.52 -7.49
CA ASP A 81 15.76 14.74 -8.41
C ASP A 81 15.51 13.24 -8.23
N SER A 82 14.88 12.63 -9.23
CA SER A 82 14.49 11.22 -9.23
C SER A 82 15.65 10.24 -9.24
N GLN A 83 16.87 10.70 -9.48
CA GLN A 83 18.08 9.87 -9.44
C GLN A 83 18.72 9.81 -8.04
N THR A 84 18.07 10.40 -7.02
CA THR A 84 18.63 10.48 -5.66
C THR A 84 17.92 9.54 -4.68
N PRO A 85 18.66 8.98 -3.70
CA PRO A 85 18.06 8.21 -2.60
C PRO A 85 17.03 9.02 -1.80
N ALA A 86 17.23 10.33 -1.70
CA ALA A 86 16.31 11.20 -1.00
C ALA A 86 14.93 11.26 -1.68
N TRP A 87 14.90 11.28 -3.02
CA TRP A 87 13.65 11.18 -3.77
C TRP A 87 12.98 9.82 -3.57
N GLU A 88 13.73 8.71 -3.62
CA GLU A 88 13.21 7.37 -3.33
C GLU A 88 12.54 7.30 -1.95
N ILE A 89 13.17 7.89 -0.92
CA ILE A 89 12.60 7.99 0.42
C ILE A 89 11.27 8.74 0.41
N THR A 90 11.15 9.84 -0.33
CA THR A 90 9.86 10.56 -0.45
C THR A 90 8.78 9.70 -1.11
N ARG A 91 9.14 8.88 -2.12
CA ARG A 91 8.20 7.96 -2.78
C ARG A 91 7.76 6.84 -1.84
N HIS A 92 8.67 6.31 -1.03
CA HIS A 92 8.34 5.30 -0.02
C HIS A 92 7.33 5.86 1.01
N ILE A 93 7.56 7.08 1.50
CA ILE A 93 6.65 7.75 2.45
C ILE A 93 5.31 8.06 1.80
N GLU A 94 5.31 8.53 0.54
CA GLU A 94 4.07 8.75 -0.21
C GLU A 94 3.26 7.46 -0.35
N GLY A 95 3.91 6.35 -0.71
CA GLY A 95 3.27 5.04 -0.82
C GLY A 95 2.73 4.54 0.52
N LEU A 96 3.44 4.80 1.63
CA LEU A 96 2.98 4.47 2.98
C LEU A 96 1.64 5.12 3.31
N LEU A 97 1.45 6.39 2.94
CA LEU A 97 0.19 7.10 3.18
C LEU A 97 -0.88 6.73 2.14
N ALA A 98 -0.52 6.72 0.86
CA ALA A 98 -1.47 6.52 -0.24
C ALA A 98 -2.03 5.10 -0.31
N GLY A 99 -1.21 4.08 -0.05
CA GLY A 99 -1.61 2.68 -0.17
C GLY A 99 -2.85 2.33 0.68
N PRO A 100 -2.82 2.55 2.00
CA PRO A 100 -3.96 2.27 2.89
C PRO A 100 -5.22 3.06 2.54
N ILE A 101 -5.08 4.31 2.13
CA ILE A 101 -6.20 5.16 1.69
C ILE A 101 -6.82 4.58 0.41
N LEU A 102 -6.01 4.29 -0.61
CA LEU A 102 -6.48 3.74 -1.88
C LEU A 102 -7.24 2.42 -1.67
N VAL A 103 -6.66 1.50 -0.90
CA VAL A 103 -7.28 0.20 -0.61
C VAL A 103 -8.62 0.39 0.11
N THR A 104 -8.69 1.29 1.09
CA THR A 104 -9.91 1.55 1.84
C THR A 104 -11.01 2.14 0.96
N LEU A 105 -10.68 3.15 0.15
CA LEU A 105 -11.60 3.75 -0.81
C LEU A 105 -12.05 2.75 -1.89
N GLY A 106 -11.15 1.87 -2.33
CA GLY A 106 -11.46 0.82 -3.30
C GLY A 106 -12.39 -0.26 -2.72
N MET A 107 -12.17 -0.67 -1.47
CA MET A 107 -13.02 -1.64 -0.79
C MET A 107 -14.41 -1.11 -0.48
N SER A 108 -14.56 0.20 -0.28
CA SER A 108 -15.84 0.84 0.00
C SER A 108 -16.58 1.34 -1.23
N GLU A 109 -15.94 1.31 -2.41
CA GLU A 109 -16.46 1.83 -3.68
C GLU A 109 -16.89 3.32 -3.61
N PHE A 110 -16.34 4.07 -2.64
CA PHE A 110 -16.86 5.38 -2.24
C PHE A 110 -16.86 6.43 -3.36
N PHE A 111 -15.87 6.37 -4.25
CA PHE A 111 -15.72 7.31 -5.37
C PHE A 111 -16.08 6.68 -6.74
N THR A 112 -16.58 5.45 -6.79
CA THR A 112 -16.81 4.72 -8.05
C THR A 112 -17.71 5.51 -9.01
N ASP A 113 -18.91 5.89 -8.56
CA ASP A 113 -19.86 6.66 -9.37
C ASP A 113 -19.29 8.00 -9.86
N ILE A 114 -18.62 8.74 -8.98
CA ILE A 114 -18.01 10.04 -9.30
C ILE A 114 -16.94 9.87 -10.39
N MET A 115 -16.14 8.82 -10.29
CA MET A 115 -15.09 8.52 -11.26
C MET A 115 -15.65 8.07 -12.61
N GLU A 116 -16.70 7.24 -12.62
CA GLU A 116 -17.34 6.75 -13.84
C GLU A 116 -18.02 7.88 -14.62
N LYS A 117 -18.72 8.76 -13.92
CA LYS A 117 -19.41 9.92 -14.52
C LYS A 117 -18.47 11.10 -14.82
N ARG A 118 -17.23 11.07 -14.31
CA ARG A 118 -16.26 12.18 -14.33
C ARG A 118 -16.81 13.45 -13.68
N ASP A 119 -17.58 13.26 -12.62
CA ASP A 119 -18.20 14.34 -11.86
C ASP A 119 -17.20 15.06 -10.97
N ALA A 120 -17.59 16.26 -10.54
CA ALA A 120 -16.89 16.95 -9.47
C ALA A 120 -17.23 16.30 -8.13
N ILE A 121 -16.24 16.22 -7.25
CA ILE A 121 -16.40 15.81 -5.85
C ILE A 121 -17.24 16.89 -5.15
N ASP A 122 -18.40 16.48 -4.63
CA ASP A 122 -19.31 17.37 -3.93
C ASP A 122 -18.65 17.92 -2.66
N ASN A 123 -18.86 19.20 -2.37
CA ASN A 123 -18.46 19.79 -1.10
C ASN A 123 -19.11 19.08 0.09
N LYS A 124 -20.34 18.60 -0.09
CA LYS A 124 -21.06 17.88 0.96
C LYS A 124 -20.28 16.66 1.45
N ILE A 125 -19.56 15.95 0.58
CA ILE A 125 -18.69 14.83 0.98
C ILE A 125 -17.60 15.30 1.96
N MET A 126 -17.00 16.46 1.70
CA MET A 126 -15.95 17.02 2.56
C MET A 126 -16.51 17.56 3.89
N ASP A 127 -17.77 17.98 3.90
CA ASP A 127 -18.46 18.45 5.10
C ASP A 127 -18.92 17.26 5.97
N ASP A 128 -19.45 16.21 5.34
CA ASP A 128 -19.92 14.99 6.01
C ASP A 128 -18.76 14.11 6.52
N PHE A 129 -17.61 14.14 5.84
CA PHE A 129 -16.43 13.33 6.18
C PHE A 129 -15.16 14.19 6.23
N PRO A 130 -14.83 14.80 7.40
CA PRO A 130 -13.71 15.73 7.49
C PRO A 130 -12.34 15.10 7.19
N PHE A 131 -12.14 13.81 7.46
CA PHE A 131 -10.91 13.11 7.06
C PHE A 131 -10.80 12.94 5.53
N ILE A 132 -11.91 12.72 4.82
CA ILE A 132 -11.90 12.71 3.34
C ILE A 132 -11.39 14.04 2.79
N LYS A 133 -11.73 15.18 3.41
CA LYS A 133 -11.17 16.48 2.99
C LYS A 133 -9.63 16.49 3.02
N SER A 134 -9.02 16.02 4.10
CA SER A 134 -7.55 15.91 4.18
C SER A 134 -6.98 14.91 3.15
N VAL A 135 -7.72 13.84 2.82
CA VAL A 135 -7.36 12.93 1.73
C VAL A 135 -7.44 13.61 0.36
N ILE A 136 -8.44 14.47 0.11
CA ILE A 136 -8.52 15.25 -1.13
C ILE A 136 -7.37 16.27 -1.21
N ASP A 137 -6.98 16.90 -0.10
CA ASP A 137 -5.80 17.76 -0.06
C ASP A 137 -4.52 16.99 -0.41
N PHE A 138 -4.39 15.76 0.11
CA PHE A 138 -3.29 14.86 -0.23
C PHE A 138 -3.33 14.48 -1.71
N PHE A 139 -4.47 14.08 -2.26
CA PHE A 139 -4.61 13.76 -3.68
C PHE A 139 -4.37 14.97 -4.59
N THR A 140 -4.70 16.18 -4.14
CA THR A 140 -4.37 17.41 -4.86
C THR A 140 -2.85 17.64 -4.86
N MET A 141 -2.16 17.38 -3.75
CA MET A 141 -0.69 17.41 -3.71
C MET A 141 -0.07 16.43 -4.70
N LEU A 142 -0.69 15.24 -4.86
CA LEU A 142 -0.28 14.20 -5.81
C LEU A 142 -0.71 14.47 -7.27
N LYS A 143 -1.47 15.53 -7.53
CA LYS A 143 -2.11 15.81 -8.84
C LYS A 143 -3.10 14.73 -9.30
N TRP A 144 -3.65 13.98 -8.35
CA TRP A 144 -4.71 13.00 -8.59
C TRP A 144 -6.09 13.66 -8.61
N VAL A 145 -6.22 14.83 -7.99
CA VAL A 145 -7.41 15.68 -8.04
C VAL A 145 -7.02 17.09 -8.45
N GLU A 146 -7.73 17.65 -9.43
CA GLU A 146 -7.62 19.05 -9.86
C GLU A 146 -9.00 19.62 -10.10
N ASN A 147 -9.27 20.85 -9.65
CA ASN A 147 -10.57 21.52 -9.79
C ASN A 147 -11.75 20.63 -9.33
N LYS A 148 -11.58 19.95 -8.19
CA LYS A 148 -12.52 18.99 -7.60
C LYS A 148 -12.84 17.77 -8.48
N ARG A 149 -12.04 17.45 -9.49
CA ARG A 149 -12.24 16.26 -10.33
C ARG A 149 -11.01 15.36 -10.27
N PHE A 150 -11.23 14.05 -10.33
CA PHE A 150 -10.13 13.11 -10.48
C PHE A 150 -9.47 13.26 -11.85
N THR A 151 -8.15 13.44 -11.86
CA THR A 151 -7.35 13.44 -13.08
C THR A 151 -7.27 12.02 -13.66
N ASN A 152 -6.79 11.88 -14.89
CA ASN A 152 -6.57 10.54 -15.47
C ASN A 152 -5.59 9.71 -14.63
N GLU A 153 -4.59 10.35 -14.01
CA GLU A 153 -3.65 9.71 -13.10
C GLU A 153 -4.34 9.27 -11.80
N GLY A 154 -5.14 10.14 -11.17
CA GLY A 154 -5.92 9.77 -9.98
C GLY A 154 -6.86 8.60 -10.23
N GLN A 155 -7.57 8.61 -11.36
CA GLN A 155 -8.42 7.49 -11.76
C GLN A 155 -7.61 6.21 -12.03
N PHE A 156 -6.41 6.33 -12.61
CA PHE A 156 -5.54 5.19 -12.88
C PHE A 156 -5.17 4.44 -11.59
N PHE A 157 -4.82 5.17 -10.53
CA PHE A 157 -4.45 4.59 -9.23
C PHE A 157 -5.66 4.04 -8.46
N LEU A 158 -6.77 4.78 -8.39
CA LEU A 158 -7.99 4.33 -7.70
C LEU A 158 -8.57 3.05 -8.33
N LYS A 159 -8.63 2.97 -9.66
CA LYS A 159 -9.08 1.75 -10.37
C LYS A 159 -8.16 0.54 -10.15
N ARG A 160 -6.95 0.76 -9.62
CA ARG A 160 -5.95 -0.28 -9.33
C ARG A 160 -5.72 -0.47 -7.83
N ALA A 161 -6.60 0.08 -6.98
CA ALA A 161 -6.50 -0.05 -5.52
C ALA A 161 -6.32 -1.52 -5.06
N VAL A 162 -7.01 -2.45 -5.72
CA VAL A 162 -6.90 -3.91 -5.50
C VAL A 162 -5.46 -4.41 -5.50
N ALA A 163 -4.61 -3.91 -6.41
CA ALA A 163 -3.22 -4.35 -6.54
C ALA A 163 -2.38 -4.08 -5.27
N TYR A 164 -2.80 -3.12 -4.45
CA TYR A 164 -2.13 -2.76 -3.20
C TYR A 164 -2.71 -3.53 -1.99
N GLY A 165 -3.87 -4.17 -2.12
CA GLY A 165 -4.62 -4.76 -1.02
C GLY A 165 -3.84 -5.82 -0.25
N VAL A 166 -3.14 -6.72 -0.95
CA VAL A 166 -2.29 -7.74 -0.31
C VAL A 166 -1.16 -7.08 0.48
N THR A 167 -0.42 -6.16 -0.12
CA THR A 167 0.72 -5.49 0.54
C THR A 167 0.29 -4.71 1.78
N VAL A 168 -0.76 -3.90 1.66
CA VAL A 168 -1.28 -3.07 2.76
C VAL A 168 -1.85 -3.93 3.88
N SER A 169 -2.44 -5.09 3.58
CA SER A 169 -2.99 -5.97 4.60
C SER A 169 -1.96 -6.45 5.63
N TYR A 170 -0.65 -6.41 5.30
CA TYR A 170 0.44 -6.76 6.19
C TYR A 170 1.04 -5.58 6.97
N LEU A 171 0.46 -4.38 6.93
CA LEU A 171 0.89 -3.29 7.82
C LEU A 171 0.99 -3.69 9.31
N PRO A 172 0.09 -4.52 9.89
CA PRO A 172 0.27 -5.00 11.26
C PRO A 172 1.55 -5.83 11.45
N THR A 173 1.99 -6.59 10.45
CA THR A 173 3.28 -7.29 10.45
C THR A 173 4.44 -6.30 10.42
N PHE A 174 4.40 -5.31 9.52
CA PHE A 174 5.49 -4.32 9.37
C PHE A 174 5.66 -3.45 10.62
N MET A 175 4.58 -3.16 11.34
CA MET A 175 4.63 -2.50 12.66
C MET A 175 5.44 -3.26 13.70
N GLN A 176 5.57 -4.58 13.54
CA GLN A 176 6.34 -5.43 14.44
C GLN A 176 7.78 -5.64 13.96
N SER A 177 8.24 -4.96 12.91
CA SER A 177 9.55 -5.19 12.28
C SER A 177 10.72 -5.26 13.28
N ALA A 178 10.78 -4.39 14.28
CA ALA A 178 11.79 -4.44 15.32
C ALA A 178 11.74 -5.75 16.14
N GLU A 179 10.56 -6.22 16.51
CA GLU A 179 10.38 -7.52 17.17
C GLU A 179 10.79 -8.67 16.25
N LEU A 180 10.46 -8.61 14.96
CA LEU A 180 10.80 -9.67 14.01
C LEU A 180 12.30 -9.79 13.76
N LEU A 181 13.01 -8.67 13.80
CA LEU A 181 14.45 -8.61 13.54
C LEU A 181 15.29 -8.87 14.78
N PHE A 182 14.84 -8.41 15.95
CA PHE A 182 15.67 -8.37 17.17
C PHE A 182 15.00 -8.99 18.41
N GLY A 183 13.73 -9.40 18.31
CA GLY A 183 12.94 -9.96 19.41
C GLY A 183 12.44 -11.37 19.11
N ASN A 184 11.22 -11.65 19.53
CA ASN A 184 10.57 -12.95 19.34
C ASN A 184 9.64 -12.95 18.11
N PRO A 185 10.02 -13.58 16.98
CA PRO A 185 9.20 -13.59 15.77
C PRO A 185 7.88 -14.36 15.96
N ASN A 186 7.76 -15.22 16.98
CA ASN A 186 6.53 -15.95 17.26
C ASN A 186 5.36 -15.04 17.67
N LYS A 187 5.62 -13.75 17.94
CA LYS A 187 4.57 -12.76 18.16
C LYS A 187 3.59 -12.66 16.98
N LEU A 188 4.02 -12.94 15.74
CA LEU A 188 3.13 -12.93 14.55
C LEU A 188 2.06 -14.01 14.60
N TRP A 189 2.34 -15.12 15.26
CA TRP A 189 1.45 -16.27 15.33
C TRP A 189 0.42 -16.17 16.45
N LYS A 190 0.46 -15.09 17.24
CA LYS A 190 -0.60 -14.79 18.20
C LYS A 190 -1.92 -14.56 17.47
N ARG A 191 -2.99 -14.98 18.14
CA ARG A 191 -4.37 -14.87 17.67
C ARG A 191 -5.20 -14.12 18.70
N THR A 192 -6.32 -13.54 18.25
CA THR A 192 -7.34 -13.00 19.18
C THR A 192 -8.01 -14.13 19.97
N SER A 193 -8.83 -13.79 20.96
CA SER A 193 -9.67 -14.74 21.68
C SER A 193 -10.56 -15.57 20.77
N GLU A 194 -10.95 -15.01 19.63
CA GLU A 194 -11.80 -15.64 18.60
C GLU A 194 -10.97 -16.42 17.57
N GLY A 195 -9.66 -16.56 17.76
CA GLY A 195 -8.77 -17.29 16.84
C GLY A 195 -8.37 -16.51 15.57
N LEU A 196 -8.70 -15.21 15.50
CA LEU A 196 -8.38 -14.38 14.34
C LEU A 196 -6.89 -14.02 14.31
N GLU A 197 -6.34 -13.89 13.10
CA GLU A 197 -4.95 -13.50 12.89
C GLU A 197 -4.73 -12.03 13.22
N THR A 198 -3.66 -11.70 13.96
CA THR A 198 -3.35 -10.32 14.34
C THR A 198 -2.28 -9.67 13.45
N HIS A 199 -1.53 -10.47 12.70
CA HIS A 199 -0.41 -9.99 11.88
C HIS A 199 -0.85 -9.47 10.49
N VAL A 200 -2.09 -9.76 10.09
CA VAL A 200 -2.63 -9.40 8.78
C VAL A 200 -4.10 -9.00 8.91
N ASN A 201 -4.52 -7.96 8.19
CA ASN A 201 -5.94 -7.69 7.97
C ASN A 201 -6.47 -8.72 6.95
N ARG A 202 -7.00 -9.85 7.45
CA ARG A 202 -7.42 -10.98 6.61
C ARG A 202 -8.49 -10.60 5.59
N ARG A 203 -9.46 -9.75 5.97
CA ARG A 203 -10.52 -9.29 5.05
C ARG A 203 -9.93 -8.54 3.86
N MET A 204 -9.03 -7.58 4.12
CA MET A 204 -8.34 -6.81 3.09
C MET A 204 -7.42 -7.70 2.24
N ASN A 205 -6.73 -8.66 2.86
CA ASN A 205 -5.86 -9.61 2.16
C ASN A 205 -6.64 -10.46 1.15
N VAL A 206 -7.78 -11.02 1.57
CA VAL A 206 -8.66 -11.81 0.70
C VAL A 206 -9.18 -10.95 -0.45
N TRP A 207 -9.66 -9.72 -0.17
CA TRP A 207 -10.12 -8.79 -1.20
C TRP A 207 -9.03 -8.47 -2.24
N GLY A 208 -7.82 -8.11 -1.79
CA GLY A 208 -6.70 -7.80 -2.68
C GLY A 208 -6.26 -9.03 -3.51
N SER A 209 -6.18 -10.20 -2.89
CA SER A 209 -5.80 -11.44 -3.57
C SER A 209 -6.85 -11.90 -4.58
N GLY A 210 -8.14 -11.75 -4.27
CA GLY A 210 -9.25 -12.11 -5.16
C GLY A 210 -9.19 -11.38 -6.50
N GLY A 211 -8.89 -10.07 -6.49
CA GLY A 211 -8.75 -9.33 -7.73
C GLY A 211 -7.49 -9.66 -8.54
N ALA A 212 -6.40 -10.07 -7.89
CA ALA A 212 -5.24 -10.62 -8.58
C ALA A 212 -5.55 -12.00 -9.20
N HIS A 213 -6.27 -12.86 -8.45
CA HIS A 213 -6.64 -14.20 -8.90
C HIS A 213 -7.66 -14.21 -10.04
N ALA A 214 -8.54 -13.22 -10.13
CA ALA A 214 -9.50 -13.11 -11.23
C ALA A 214 -8.84 -13.05 -12.63
N LEU A 215 -7.59 -12.60 -12.72
CA LEU A 215 -6.84 -12.65 -13.99
C LEU A 215 -6.34 -14.06 -14.30
N TYR A 216 -5.83 -14.78 -13.30
CA TYR A 216 -5.39 -16.17 -13.46
C TYR A 216 -6.56 -17.10 -13.74
N PHE A 217 -7.71 -16.90 -13.09
CA PHE A 217 -8.92 -17.70 -13.33
C PHE A 217 -9.40 -17.57 -14.77
N ARG A 218 -9.40 -16.36 -15.34
CA ARG A 218 -9.72 -16.19 -16.77
C ARG A 218 -8.82 -17.03 -17.68
N LYS A 219 -7.54 -17.20 -17.33
CA LYS A 219 -6.64 -18.06 -18.11
C LYS A 219 -6.92 -19.55 -17.86
N ILE A 220 -7.31 -19.92 -16.65
CA ILE A 220 -7.72 -21.29 -16.32
C ILE A 220 -9.02 -21.64 -17.06
N ASP A 221 -9.97 -20.69 -17.19
CA ASP A 221 -11.21 -20.92 -17.94
C ASP A 221 -10.93 -21.36 -19.37
N GLU A 222 -9.95 -20.75 -20.04
CA GLU A 222 -9.50 -21.19 -21.38
C GLU A 222 -9.01 -22.65 -21.37
N ILE A 223 -8.21 -23.04 -20.37
CA ILE A 223 -7.71 -24.42 -20.24
C ILE A 223 -8.87 -25.40 -19.97
N VAL A 224 -9.81 -25.02 -19.11
CA VAL A 224 -10.99 -25.85 -18.79
C VAL A 224 -11.86 -26.03 -20.03
N ILE A 225 -12.11 -24.97 -20.78
CA ILE A 225 -12.85 -25.03 -22.05
C ILE A 225 -12.16 -25.98 -23.03
N ASP A 226 -10.84 -25.85 -23.22
CA ASP A 226 -10.07 -26.71 -24.12
C ASP A 226 -10.11 -28.18 -23.71
N LEU A 227 -10.06 -28.46 -22.39
CA LEU A 227 -10.08 -29.80 -21.83
C LEU A 227 -11.43 -30.49 -22.01
N PHE A 228 -12.53 -29.76 -21.78
CA PHE A 228 -13.90 -30.29 -21.89
C PHE A 228 -14.49 -30.19 -23.30
N ASN A 229 -13.76 -29.61 -24.26
CA ASN A 229 -14.07 -29.70 -25.68
C ASN A 229 -13.36 -30.85 -26.41
N GLN A 230 -12.53 -31.64 -25.72
CA GLN A 230 -11.95 -32.87 -26.27
C GLN A 230 -13.02 -33.95 -26.51
N PRO A 231 -12.77 -34.98 -27.35
CA PRO A 231 -13.64 -36.15 -27.43
C PRO A 231 -13.92 -36.72 -26.04
N LEU A 232 -15.16 -37.14 -25.76
CA LEU A 232 -15.61 -37.55 -24.41
C LEU A 232 -14.67 -38.58 -23.75
N ASN A 233 -14.14 -39.52 -24.52
CA ASN A 233 -13.22 -40.56 -24.02
C ASN A 233 -11.86 -40.02 -23.54
N ASN A 234 -11.52 -38.78 -23.90
CA ASN A 234 -10.28 -38.09 -23.54
C ASN A 234 -10.49 -37.01 -22.47
N GLN A 235 -11.74 -36.77 -22.02
CA GLN A 235 -12.03 -35.82 -20.96
C GLN A 235 -11.71 -36.42 -19.58
N PRO A 236 -11.41 -35.59 -18.56
CA PRO A 236 -11.26 -36.08 -17.19
C PRO A 236 -12.53 -36.75 -16.68
N VAL A 237 -12.38 -37.86 -15.95
CA VAL A 237 -13.49 -38.51 -15.25
C VAL A 237 -13.73 -37.78 -13.93
N GLY A 238 -14.97 -37.37 -13.70
CA GLY A 238 -15.41 -36.69 -12.47
C GLY A 238 -15.61 -37.61 -11.28
#